data_AF-A0A2N1JU69-F1
#
_entry.id   AF-A0A2N1JU69-F1
#
_cell.length_a   1.000
_cell.length_b   1.000
_cell.length_c   1.000
_cell.angle_alpha   90.00
_cell.angle_beta   90.00
_cell.angle_gamma   90.00
#
_symmetry.space_group_name_H-M   'P 1'
#
loop_
_entity.id
_entity.type
_entity.pdbx_description
1 polymer ?
#
loop_
_entity_poly.entity_id
_entity_poly.type
_entity_poly.pdbx_seq_one_letter_code
_entity_poly.pdbx_strand_id
1 'polypeptide(L)'
;MQDFIINLHTALKPLGFKKKRNTFSKAENGFYKLINIQKSQFGDDFYINIGVHPIGLPQLITDQLLIKENISIFDCILQTRIEPIHMKQNQLLHNVSHETIDILNYLSTIFDWFQTWASYEYLSKINIHSVTPVLAVVPILQEKAFLLLTCFSFYNLKQYEQANRYLQQYLYCTVHLNTEEKEPVFFYEIDMYIKKLVESAI
;
A
#
# COMPACT_ATOMS: atom_id res chain seq x y z
N MET A 1 21.60 -11.85 -3.04
CA MET A 1 20.75 -10.62 -3.03
C MET A 1 20.99 -9.72 -4.24
N GLN A 2 22.24 -9.39 -4.59
CA GLN A 2 22.52 -8.47 -5.70
C GLN A 2 22.05 -9.04 -7.06
N ASP A 3 22.33 -10.32 -7.32
CA ASP A 3 21.87 -11.00 -8.56
C ASP A 3 20.34 -11.06 -8.64
N PHE A 4 19.67 -11.36 -7.52
CA PHE A 4 18.21 -11.28 -7.42
C PHE A 4 17.68 -9.89 -7.82
N ILE A 5 18.28 -8.81 -7.31
CA ILE A 5 17.87 -7.43 -7.64
C ILE A 5 18.11 -7.12 -9.13
N ILE A 6 19.20 -7.62 -9.72
CA ILE A 6 19.51 -7.45 -11.15
C ILE A 6 18.46 -8.18 -12.00
N ASN A 7 18.20 -9.45 -11.69
CA ASN A 7 17.23 -10.26 -12.42
C ASN A 7 15.80 -9.71 -12.27
N LEU A 8 15.42 -9.27 -11.07
CA LEU A 8 14.14 -8.59 -10.82
C LEU A 8 14.04 -7.28 -11.61
N HIS A 9 15.13 -6.51 -11.70
CA HIS A 9 15.14 -5.30 -12.53
C HIS A 9 14.92 -5.61 -14.01
N THR A 10 15.60 -6.63 -14.54
CA THR A 10 15.44 -7.08 -15.93
C THR A 10 13.99 -7.47 -16.22
N ALA A 11 13.32 -8.17 -15.30
CA ALA A 11 11.93 -8.57 -15.47
C ALA A 11 10.92 -7.42 -15.32
N LEU A 12 11.15 -6.50 -14.38
CA LEU A 12 10.21 -5.41 -14.09
C LEU A 12 10.34 -4.20 -15.04
N LYS A 13 11.51 -3.98 -15.65
CA LYS A 13 11.75 -2.83 -16.53
C LYS A 13 10.81 -2.78 -17.75
N PRO A 14 10.59 -3.89 -18.51
CA PRO A 14 9.62 -3.91 -19.60
C PRO A 14 8.18 -3.64 -19.15
N LEU A 15 7.86 -3.93 -17.88
CA LEU A 15 6.54 -3.72 -17.29
C LEU A 15 6.33 -2.28 -16.80
N GLY A 16 7.31 -1.40 -17.00
CA GLY A 16 7.22 0.04 -16.70
C GLY A 16 7.63 0.44 -15.28
N PHE A 17 8.24 -0.46 -14.50
CA PHE A 17 8.77 -0.10 -13.18
C PHE A 17 10.08 0.67 -13.29
N LYS A 18 10.20 1.73 -12.50
CA LYS A 18 11.43 2.49 -12.29
C LYS A 18 12.17 1.96 -11.07
N LYS A 19 13.49 1.84 -11.15
CA LYS A 19 14.34 1.38 -10.03
C LYS A 19 15.07 2.55 -9.38
N LYS A 20 15.05 2.60 -8.05
CA LYS A 20 15.89 3.48 -7.22
C LYS A 20 16.45 2.67 -6.06
N ARG A 21 17.78 2.47 -6.02
CA ARG A 21 18.46 1.57 -5.07
C ARG A 21 17.83 0.17 -5.09
N ASN A 22 17.20 -0.25 -3.99
CA ASN A 22 16.55 -1.56 -3.84
C ASN A 22 15.02 -1.49 -3.97
N THR A 23 14.49 -0.35 -4.40
CA THR A 23 13.06 -0.10 -4.56
C THR A 23 12.71 -0.01 -6.04
N PHE A 24 11.60 -0.64 -6.42
CA PHE A 24 10.98 -0.56 -7.73
C PHE A 24 9.61 0.08 -7.57
N SER A 25 9.30 1.08 -8.39
CA SER A 25 8.02 1.79 -8.32
C SER A 25 7.39 1.96 -9.70
N LYS A 26 6.06 1.88 -9.75
CA LYS A 26 5.25 2.17 -10.92
C LYS A 26 4.00 2.93 -10.50
N ALA A 27 3.68 3.99 -11.22
CA ALA A 27 2.41 4.69 -11.09
C ALA A 27 1.51 4.24 -12.25
N GLU A 28 0.36 3.63 -11.96
CA GLU A 28 -0.55 3.08 -12.96
C GLU A 28 -1.96 2.96 -12.38
N ASN A 29 -2.97 3.27 -13.21
CA ASN A 29 -4.40 3.15 -12.86
C ASN A 29 -4.82 3.87 -11.57
N GLY A 30 -4.18 5.01 -11.27
CA GLY A 30 -4.47 5.79 -10.06
C GLY A 30 -3.75 5.30 -8.80
N PHE A 31 -2.80 4.36 -8.92
CA PHE A 31 -2.05 3.85 -7.77
C PHE A 31 -0.54 3.91 -7.98
N TYR A 32 0.18 4.18 -6.91
CA TYR A 32 1.57 3.82 -6.76
C TYR A 32 1.67 2.35 -6.32
N LYS A 33 2.46 1.56 -7.06
CA LYS A 33 2.80 0.16 -6.78
C LYS A 33 4.30 0.09 -6.49
N LEU A 34 4.67 -0.40 -5.31
CA LEU A 34 6.04 -0.42 -4.83
C LEU A 34 6.48 -1.83 -4.45
N ILE A 35 7.72 -2.17 -4.80
CA ILE A 35 8.42 -3.38 -4.38
C ILE A 35 9.75 -2.95 -3.79
N ASN A 36 10.08 -3.38 -2.58
CA ASN A 36 11.32 -3.04 -1.90
C ASN A 36 12.03 -4.29 -1.37
N ILE A 37 13.28 -4.46 -1.79
CA ILE A 37 14.13 -5.56 -1.34
C ILE A 37 14.95 -5.09 -0.13
N GLN A 38 14.68 -5.68 1.03
CA GLN A 38 15.30 -5.31 2.30
C GLN A 38 16.19 -6.43 2.80
N LYS A 39 17.47 -6.16 3.02
CA LYS A 39 18.39 -7.11 3.66
C LYS A 39 17.95 -7.35 5.12
N SER A 40 18.00 -8.60 5.57
CA SER A 40 17.86 -8.93 6.99
C SER A 40 18.97 -8.30 7.81
N GLN A 41 18.64 -7.89 9.04
CA GLN A 41 19.64 -7.51 10.04
C GLN A 41 20.25 -8.74 10.74
N PHE A 42 19.56 -9.88 10.66
CA PHE A 42 19.93 -11.14 11.29
C PHE A 42 20.18 -12.18 10.19
N GLY A 43 21.41 -12.24 9.66
CA GLY A 43 21.83 -13.21 8.65
C GLY A 43 21.84 -12.72 7.21
N ASP A 44 21.95 -13.67 6.27
CA ASP A 44 22.11 -13.42 4.84
C ASP A 44 20.78 -13.37 4.05
N ASP A 45 19.66 -13.49 4.76
CA ASP A 45 18.32 -13.44 4.18
C ASP A 45 17.93 -12.03 3.73
N PHE A 46 16.89 -11.95 2.90
CA PHE A 46 16.24 -10.70 2.51
C PHE A 46 14.72 -10.84 2.49
N TYR A 47 14.02 -9.73 2.63
CA TYR A 47 12.57 -9.64 2.57
C TYR A 47 12.13 -8.84 1.35
N ILE A 48 10.98 -9.22 0.79
CA ILE A 48 10.32 -8.48 -0.28
C ILE A 48 9.12 -7.77 0.34
N ASN A 49 9.23 -6.46 0.54
CA ASN A 49 8.09 -5.65 0.96
C ASN A 49 7.39 -5.13 -0.28
N ILE A 50 6.06 -5.24 -0.32
CA ILE A 50 5.24 -4.68 -1.37
C ILE A 50 4.21 -3.71 -0.78
N GLY A 51 3.86 -2.69 -1.55
CA GLY A 51 2.95 -1.68 -1.08
C GLY A 51 2.19 -1.00 -2.20
N VAL A 52 0.97 -0.57 -1.86
CA VAL A 52 0.06 0.17 -2.73
C VAL A 52 -0.40 1.43 -2.01
N HIS A 53 -0.48 2.51 -2.77
CA HIS A 53 -1.05 3.76 -2.30
C HIS A 53 -1.78 4.48 -3.43
N PRO A 54 -3.05 4.87 -3.26
CA PRO A 54 -3.76 5.65 -4.26
C PRO A 54 -3.09 7.02 -4.47
N ILE A 55 -2.92 7.42 -5.73
CA ILE A 55 -2.37 8.73 -6.10
C ILE A 55 -3.37 9.81 -5.63
N GLY A 56 -2.87 10.82 -4.92
CA GLY A 56 -3.71 11.90 -4.38
C GLY A 56 -4.36 11.61 -3.03
N LEU A 57 -4.18 10.41 -2.46
CA LEU A 57 -4.60 10.12 -1.10
C LEU A 57 -3.64 10.81 -0.10
N PRO A 58 -4.16 11.54 0.89
CA PRO A 58 -3.33 12.18 1.91
C PRO A 58 -2.89 11.17 2.98
N GLN A 59 -1.73 11.40 3.59
CA GLN A 59 -1.31 10.68 4.80
C GLN A 59 -2.01 11.27 6.03
N LEU A 60 -2.47 10.41 6.95
CA LEU A 60 -3.06 10.82 8.23
C LEU A 60 -1.99 11.38 9.17
N ILE A 61 -1.64 12.66 8.98
CA ILE A 61 -0.69 13.42 9.78
C ILE A 61 -1.45 14.63 10.36
N THR A 62 -1.30 14.85 11.66
CA THR A 62 -1.95 15.97 12.35
C THR A 62 -1.45 17.31 11.79
N ASP A 63 -2.38 18.25 11.63
CA ASP A 63 -2.12 19.64 11.20
C ASP A 63 -1.37 19.79 9.86
N GLN A 64 -1.34 18.74 9.03
CA GLN A 64 -0.62 18.76 7.75
C GLN A 64 -1.38 18.02 6.66
N LEU A 65 -1.54 18.66 5.51
CA LEU A 65 -1.94 17.98 4.28
C LEU A 65 -0.69 17.52 3.52
N LEU A 66 -0.38 16.22 3.61
CA LEU A 66 0.75 15.62 2.88
C LEU A 66 0.28 14.62 1.82
N ILE A 67 0.45 14.99 0.55
CA ILE A 67 0.20 14.14 -0.62
C ILE A 67 1.55 13.88 -1.29
N LYS A 68 2.05 12.64 -1.23
CA LYS A 68 3.39 12.29 -1.74
C LYS A 68 3.36 11.88 -3.20
N GLU A 69 4.07 12.61 -4.05
CA GLU A 69 4.28 12.23 -5.46
C GLU A 69 5.36 11.15 -5.66
N ASN A 70 6.32 11.09 -4.73
CA ASN A 70 7.43 10.12 -4.72
C ASN A 70 7.35 9.28 -3.44
N ILE A 71 6.27 8.53 -3.30
CA ILE A 71 6.00 7.76 -2.09
C ILE A 71 7.08 6.70 -1.83
N SER A 72 7.43 6.48 -0.57
CA SER A 72 8.29 5.37 -0.16
C SER A 72 7.46 4.15 0.21
N ILE A 73 8.07 2.96 0.28
CA ILE A 73 7.34 1.74 0.67
C ILE A 73 6.67 1.90 2.04
N PHE A 74 7.32 2.57 2.99
CA PHE A 74 6.84 2.78 4.35
C PHE A 74 5.73 3.82 4.46
N ASP A 75 5.55 4.62 3.41
CA ASP A 75 4.49 5.61 3.33
C ASP A 75 3.21 5.05 2.69
N CYS A 76 3.28 3.88 2.06
CA CYS A 76 2.11 3.25 1.43
C CYS A 76 1.03 2.96 2.47
N ILE A 77 -0.24 3.15 2.11
CA ILE A 77 -1.35 2.89 3.05
C ILE A 77 -1.64 1.40 3.17
N LEU A 78 -1.38 0.65 2.09
CA LEU A 78 -1.44 -0.80 2.06
C LEU A 78 -0.03 -1.35 1.89
N GLN A 79 0.39 -2.24 2.78
CA GLN A 79 1.68 -2.90 2.74
C GLN A 79 1.55 -4.36 3.16
N THR A 80 2.38 -5.21 2.58
CA THR A 80 2.65 -6.53 3.14
C THR A 80 4.07 -6.95 2.83
N ARG A 81 4.52 -7.98 3.54
CA ARG A 81 5.77 -8.66 3.25
C ARG A 81 5.46 -9.97 2.56
N ILE A 82 6.02 -10.16 1.37
CA ILE A 82 6.16 -11.49 0.81
C ILE A 82 7.37 -12.10 1.49
N GLU A 83 7.11 -13.06 2.35
CA GLU A 83 8.16 -13.93 2.86
C GLU A 83 8.75 -14.69 1.67
N PRO A 84 10.08 -14.77 1.56
CA PRO A 84 10.67 -15.69 0.61
C PRO A 84 10.07 -17.07 0.84
N ILE A 85 9.43 -17.65 -0.18
CA ILE A 85 9.00 -19.05 -0.13
C ILE A 85 10.24 -19.82 0.29
N HIS A 86 10.16 -20.55 1.41
CA HIS A 86 11.31 -21.21 2.02
C HIS A 86 12.23 -21.77 0.93
N MET A 87 13.42 -21.18 0.75
CA MET A 87 14.47 -21.63 -0.17
C MET A 87 15.08 -22.98 0.28
N LYS A 88 14.27 -23.83 0.91
CA LYS A 88 14.60 -25.17 1.41
C LYS A 88 13.73 -26.25 0.76
N GLN A 89 13.25 -26.03 -0.45
CA GLN A 89 12.76 -27.14 -1.28
C GLN A 89 13.66 -27.32 -2.51
N ASN A 90 14.36 -28.46 -2.49
CA ASN A 90 14.97 -29.18 -3.61
C ASN A 90 16.41 -28.82 -3.99
N GLN A 91 17.36 -29.30 -3.19
CA GLN A 91 18.73 -29.64 -3.61
C GLN A 91 18.80 -30.79 -4.65
N LEU A 92 17.70 -31.15 -5.32
CA LEU A 92 17.60 -32.36 -6.16
C LEU A 92 17.35 -32.10 -7.66
N LEU A 93 17.27 -30.84 -8.11
CA LEU A 93 17.06 -30.51 -9.52
C LEU A 93 18.25 -29.70 -10.08
N HIS A 94 19.39 -30.36 -10.23
CA HIS A 94 20.48 -29.84 -11.05
C HIS A 94 20.00 -29.73 -12.50
N ASN A 95 19.84 -28.51 -13.02
CA ASN A 95 20.04 -28.09 -14.44
C ASN A 95 19.14 -26.94 -14.92
N VAL A 96 18.34 -26.30 -14.07
CA VAL A 96 17.76 -24.98 -14.38
C VAL A 96 18.35 -23.98 -13.39
N SER A 97 18.78 -22.79 -13.85
CA SER A 97 19.27 -21.76 -12.94
C SER A 97 18.15 -21.41 -11.95
N HIS A 98 18.28 -21.90 -10.73
CA HIS A 98 17.27 -21.84 -9.67
C HIS A 98 16.72 -20.41 -9.47
N GLU A 99 17.57 -19.40 -9.68
CA GLU A 99 17.21 -17.98 -9.60
C GLU A 99 16.10 -17.53 -10.56
N THR A 100 15.97 -18.15 -11.74
CA THR A 100 15.00 -17.72 -12.77
C THR A 100 13.58 -18.23 -12.49
N ILE A 101 13.46 -19.46 -11.97
CA ILE A 101 12.16 -20.04 -11.56
C ILE A 101 11.63 -19.29 -10.33
N ASP A 102 12.50 -18.94 -9.39
CA ASP A 102 12.13 -18.26 -8.16
C ASP A 102 11.54 -16.86 -8.42
N ILE A 103 12.12 -16.10 -9.36
CA ILE A 103 11.65 -14.75 -9.70
C ILE A 103 10.25 -14.78 -10.34
N LEU A 104 9.96 -15.75 -11.20
CA LEU A 104 8.65 -15.86 -11.83
C LEU A 104 7.55 -16.12 -10.78
N ASN A 105 7.82 -16.98 -9.79
CA ASN A 105 6.89 -17.24 -8.70
C ASN A 105 6.65 -15.98 -7.86
N TYR A 106 7.71 -15.26 -7.47
CA TYR A 106 7.56 -13.99 -6.75
C TYR A 106 6.78 -12.96 -7.56
N LEU A 107 7.08 -12.82 -8.85
CA LEU A 107 6.39 -11.86 -9.71
C LEU A 107 4.90 -12.18 -9.82
N SER A 108 4.51 -13.45 -9.95
CA SER A 108 3.10 -13.84 -9.95
C SER A 108 2.41 -13.39 -8.66
N THR A 109 2.96 -13.75 -7.49
CA THR A 109 2.39 -13.35 -6.20
C THR A 109 2.32 -11.83 -6.02
N ILE A 110 3.37 -11.11 -6.43
CA ILE A 110 3.41 -9.64 -6.38
C ILE A 110 2.31 -9.04 -7.26
N PHE A 111 2.16 -9.54 -8.49
CA PHE A 111 1.19 -9.00 -9.44
C PHE A 111 -0.25 -9.34 -9.07
N ASP A 112 -0.52 -10.54 -8.57
CA ASP A 112 -1.84 -10.93 -8.04
C ASP A 112 -2.24 -10.02 -6.86
N TRP A 113 -1.28 -9.74 -5.98
CA TRP A 113 -1.49 -8.80 -4.88
C TRP A 113 -1.75 -7.38 -5.40
N PHE A 114 -0.96 -6.88 -6.36
CA PHE A 114 -1.21 -5.57 -6.95
C PHE A 114 -2.55 -5.49 -7.69
N GLN A 115 -2.97 -6.53 -8.40
CA GLN A 115 -4.26 -6.55 -9.10
C GLN A 115 -5.42 -6.42 -8.12
N THR A 116 -5.30 -7.06 -6.95
CA THR A 116 -6.32 -7.03 -5.91
C THR A 116 -6.35 -5.68 -5.19
N TRP A 117 -5.19 -5.24 -4.67
CA TRP A 117 -5.11 -4.10 -3.75
C TRP A 117 -4.98 -2.74 -4.44
N ALA A 118 -4.56 -2.70 -5.72
CA ALA A 118 -4.56 -1.48 -6.54
C ALA A 118 -5.84 -1.39 -7.40
N SER A 119 -7.00 -1.62 -6.79
CA SER A 119 -8.31 -1.55 -7.42
C SER A 119 -9.29 -0.79 -6.53
N TYR A 120 -9.77 0.36 -7.00
CA TYR A 120 -10.81 1.11 -6.28
C TYR A 120 -12.10 0.29 -6.15
N GLU A 121 -12.43 -0.53 -7.14
CA GLU A 121 -13.62 -1.39 -7.12
C GLU A 121 -13.55 -2.42 -6.00
N TYR A 122 -12.37 -3.02 -5.77
CA TYR A 122 -12.14 -3.93 -4.67
C TYR A 122 -12.15 -3.20 -3.32
N LEU A 123 -11.38 -2.11 -3.21
CA LEU A 123 -11.24 -1.33 -1.98
C LEU A 123 -12.55 -0.69 -1.52
N SER A 124 -13.46 -0.33 -2.44
CA SER A 124 -14.77 0.23 -2.09
C SER A 124 -15.74 -0.80 -1.47
N LYS A 125 -15.51 -2.10 -1.68
CA LYS A 125 -16.41 -3.19 -1.26
C LYS A 125 -15.84 -4.03 -0.11
N ILE A 126 -14.57 -3.87 0.20
CA ILE A 126 -13.90 -4.64 1.24
C ILE A 126 -14.36 -4.18 2.63
N ASN A 127 -14.39 -5.11 3.58
CA ASN A 127 -14.64 -4.79 4.98
C ASN A 127 -13.34 -4.48 5.74
N ILE A 128 -13.47 -3.82 6.89
CA ILE A 128 -12.32 -3.43 7.72
C ILE A 128 -11.46 -4.64 8.13
N HIS A 129 -12.05 -5.76 8.53
CA HIS A 129 -11.30 -6.94 9.00
C HIS A 129 -10.40 -7.55 7.91
N SER A 130 -10.80 -7.47 6.65
CA SER A 130 -10.01 -7.97 5.53
C SER A 130 -8.86 -7.04 5.16
N VAL A 131 -8.99 -5.71 5.34
CA VAL A 131 -7.91 -4.75 5.04
C VAL A 131 -6.96 -4.54 6.22
N THR A 132 -7.41 -4.67 7.47
CA THR A 132 -6.60 -4.44 8.68
C THR A 132 -5.23 -5.13 8.64
N PRO A 133 -5.08 -6.40 8.20
CA PRO A 133 -3.77 -7.06 8.16
C PRO A 133 -2.75 -6.41 7.22
N VAL A 134 -3.20 -5.66 6.23
CA VAL A 134 -2.33 -4.99 5.24
C VAL A 134 -2.34 -3.47 5.39
N LEU A 135 -3.14 -2.91 6.30
CA LEU A 135 -3.24 -1.48 6.51
C LEU A 135 -2.04 -1.00 7.34
N ALA A 136 -1.15 -0.24 6.71
CA ALA A 136 0.11 0.18 7.29
C ALA A 136 -0.01 1.48 8.08
N VAL A 137 -0.90 1.47 9.07
CA VAL A 137 -1.10 2.57 10.02
C VAL A 137 -1.07 2.04 11.45
N VAL A 138 -0.78 2.91 12.41
CA VAL A 138 -0.83 2.54 13.82
C VAL A 138 -2.26 2.12 14.23
N PRO A 139 -2.45 1.20 15.19
CA PRO A 139 -3.76 0.63 15.53
C PRO A 139 -4.88 1.65 15.76
N ILE A 140 -4.58 2.74 16.47
CA ILE A 140 -5.56 3.80 16.78
C ILE A 140 -6.09 4.53 15.53
N LEU A 141 -5.41 4.43 14.38
CA LEU A 141 -5.80 5.06 13.13
C LEU A 141 -6.50 4.11 12.15
N GLN A 142 -6.59 2.82 12.44
CA GLN A 142 -7.04 1.82 11.45
C GLN A 142 -8.45 2.09 10.93
N GLU A 143 -9.40 2.42 11.81
CA GLU A 143 -10.77 2.75 11.40
C GLU A 143 -10.82 4.02 10.55
N LYS A 144 -10.17 5.09 11.01
CA LYS A 144 -10.15 6.37 10.27
C LYS A 144 -9.46 6.23 8.91
N ALA A 145 -8.37 5.48 8.83
CA ALA A 145 -7.67 5.17 7.58
C ALA A 145 -8.50 4.31 6.62
N PHE A 146 -9.23 3.31 7.14
CA PHE A 146 -10.16 2.51 6.35
C PHE A 146 -11.28 3.37 5.74
N LEU A 147 -11.90 4.22 6.56
CA LEU A 147 -12.97 5.12 6.11
C LEU A 147 -12.46 6.11 5.05
N LEU A 148 -11.27 6.68 5.26
CA LEU A 148 -10.61 7.55 4.30
C LEU A 148 -10.34 6.84 2.97
N LEU A 149 -9.73 5.64 3.01
CA LEU A 149 -9.42 4.86 1.81
C LEU A 149 -10.69 4.45 1.04
N THR A 150 -11.74 4.09 1.77
CA THR A 150 -13.03 3.68 1.19
C THR A 150 -13.75 4.86 0.55
N CYS A 151 -13.80 6.01 1.25
CA CYS A 151 -14.31 7.28 0.72
C CYS A 151 -13.60 7.66 -0.58
N PHE A 152 -12.26 7.67 -0.56
CA PHE A 152 -11.44 8.01 -1.71
C PHE A 152 -11.64 7.03 -2.88
N SER A 153 -11.88 5.75 -2.58
CA SER A 153 -12.17 4.74 -3.60
C SER A 153 -13.51 5.00 -4.29
N PHE A 154 -14.58 5.25 -3.53
CA PHE A 154 -15.88 5.61 -4.12
C PHE A 154 -15.82 6.90 -4.94
N TYR A 155 -15.07 7.91 -4.46
CA TYR A 155 -14.84 9.15 -5.20
C TYR A 155 -14.20 8.88 -6.57
N ASN A 156 -13.12 8.09 -6.63
CA ASN A 156 -12.44 7.77 -7.89
C ASN A 156 -13.30 6.91 -8.82
N LEU A 157 -14.25 6.14 -8.29
CA LEU A 157 -15.27 5.42 -9.06
C LEU A 157 -16.45 6.30 -9.51
N LYS A 158 -16.43 7.61 -9.19
CA LYS A 158 -17.51 8.57 -9.45
C LYS A 158 -18.84 8.21 -8.77
N GLN A 159 -18.78 7.44 -7.69
CA GLN A 159 -19.93 7.05 -6.87
C GLN A 159 -20.06 8.02 -5.70
N TYR A 160 -20.42 9.28 -6.01
CA TYR A 160 -20.28 10.40 -5.08
C TYR A 160 -21.23 10.33 -3.88
N GLU A 161 -22.41 9.72 -4.02
CA GLU A 161 -23.32 9.50 -2.89
C GLU A 161 -22.69 8.59 -1.83
N GLN A 162 -22.08 7.48 -2.26
CA GLN A 162 -21.36 6.56 -1.40
C GLN A 162 -20.10 7.21 -0.84
N ALA A 163 -19.36 7.96 -1.66
CA ALA A 163 -18.20 8.73 -1.21
C ALA A 163 -18.56 9.70 -0.08
N ASN A 164 -19.67 10.45 -0.23
CA ASN A 164 -20.16 11.36 0.79
C ASN A 164 -20.60 10.63 2.06
N ARG A 165 -21.29 9.49 1.93
CA ARG A 165 -21.66 8.67 3.10
C ARG A 165 -20.42 8.25 3.92
N TYR A 166 -19.35 7.82 3.26
CA TYR A 166 -18.10 7.47 3.92
C TYR A 166 -17.32 8.69 4.42
N LEU A 167 -17.40 9.83 3.73
CA LEU A 167 -16.86 11.10 4.23
C LEU A 167 -17.48 11.47 5.58
N GLN A 168 -18.82 11.40 5.71
CA GLN A 168 -19.47 11.71 6.97
C GLN A 168 -18.99 10.76 8.08
N GLN A 169 -18.92 9.46 7.82
CA GLN A 169 -18.39 8.49 8.80
C GLN A 169 -16.93 8.80 9.17
N TYR A 170 -16.09 9.14 8.19
CA TYR A 170 -14.70 9.54 8.40
C TYR A 170 -14.58 10.78 9.31
N LEU A 171 -15.42 11.80 9.09
CA LEU A 171 -15.43 13.03 9.89
C LEU A 171 -15.93 12.78 11.33
N TYR A 172 -16.90 11.88 11.52
CA TYR A 172 -17.38 11.47 12.85
C TYR A 172 -16.46 10.49 13.57
N CYS A 173 -15.49 9.87 12.87
CA CYS A 173 -14.53 8.95 13.46
C CYS A 173 -13.48 9.72 14.28
N THR A 174 -13.71 9.81 15.58
CA THR A 174 -12.80 10.45 16.54
C THR A 174 -11.68 9.48 16.92
N VAL A 175 -10.43 9.92 16.72
CA VAL A 175 -9.24 9.20 17.17
C VAL A 175 -8.81 9.79 18.50
N HIS A 176 -8.47 8.93 19.45
CA HIS A 176 -7.93 9.35 20.75
C HIS A 176 -6.54 8.76 20.94
N LEU A 177 -5.64 9.54 21.54
CA LEU A 177 -4.35 9.03 21.99
C LEU A 177 -4.56 7.97 23.07
N ASN A 178 -3.65 7.00 23.13
CA ASN A 178 -3.65 5.99 24.17
C ASN A 178 -2.97 6.52 25.44
N THR A 179 -3.47 7.67 25.94
CA THR A 179 -3.06 8.33 27.18
C THR A 179 -4.21 8.29 28.19
N GLU A 180 -3.93 8.54 29.48
CA GLU A 180 -4.96 8.53 30.53
C GLU A 180 -6.10 9.53 30.23
N GLU A 181 -5.75 10.68 29.65
CA GLU A 181 -6.67 11.77 29.33
C GLU A 181 -7.46 11.54 28.03
N LYS A 182 -7.11 10.51 27.24
CA LYS A 182 -7.73 10.20 25.93
C LYS A 182 -7.88 11.43 25.05
N GLU A 183 -6.79 12.18 24.87
CA GLU A 183 -6.82 13.41 24.08
C GLU A 183 -7.23 13.12 22.63
N PRO A 184 -8.16 13.89 22.04
CA PRO A 184 -8.56 13.73 20.65
C PRO A 184 -7.46 14.18 19.70
N VAL A 185 -7.29 13.43 18.61
CA VAL A 185 -6.35 13.73 17.53
C VAL A 185 -7.12 14.36 16.37
N PHE A 186 -6.69 15.55 15.94
CA PHE A 186 -7.35 16.31 14.88
C PHE A 186 -6.58 16.22 13.55
N PHE A 187 -7.32 16.10 12.44
CA PHE A 187 -6.78 15.97 11.09
C PHE A 187 -7.34 17.08 10.17
N TYR A 188 -7.48 18.30 10.70
CA TYR A 188 -8.23 19.39 10.07
C TYR A 188 -7.89 19.64 8.59
N GLU A 189 -6.60 19.72 8.27
CA GLU A 189 -6.14 19.95 6.89
C GLU A 189 -6.58 18.84 5.92
N ILE A 190 -6.58 17.60 6.40
CA ILE A 190 -7.00 16.42 5.65
C ILE A 190 -8.52 16.39 5.51
N ASP A 191 -9.22 16.67 6.62
CA ASP A 191 -10.68 16.73 6.67
C ASP A 191 -11.21 17.76 5.67
N MET A 192 -10.61 18.95 5.63
CA MET A 192 -10.92 19.99 4.65
C MET A 192 -10.62 19.55 3.21
N TYR A 193 -9.47 18.91 2.98
CA TYR A 193 -9.08 18.44 1.65
C TYR A 193 -10.09 17.43 1.10
N ILE A 194 -10.39 16.37 1.85
CA ILE A 194 -11.32 15.33 1.39
C ILE A 194 -12.74 15.89 1.29
N LYS A 195 -13.16 16.76 2.22
CA LYS A 195 -14.45 17.43 2.14
C LYS A 195 -14.58 18.22 0.84
N LYS A 196 -13.61 19.09 0.54
CA LYS A 196 -13.58 19.85 -0.72
C LYS A 196 -13.58 18.94 -1.95
N LEU A 197 -12.80 17.86 -1.91
CA LEU A 197 -12.71 16.89 -2.99
C LEU A 197 -14.07 16.24 -3.29
N VAL A 198 -14.77 15.74 -2.27
CA VAL A 198 -16.04 15.02 -2.42
C VAL A 198 -17.21 15.98 -2.68
N GLU A 199 -17.33 17.07 -1.93
CA GLU A 199 -18.45 18.01 -2.05
C GLU A 199 -18.43 18.80 -3.36
N SER A 200 -17.26 19.04 -3.94
CA SER A 200 -17.18 19.70 -5.26
C SER A 200 -17.64 18.85 -6.43
N ALA A 201 -17.85 17.54 -6.20
CA ALA A 201 -18.24 16.58 -7.23
C ALA A 201 -19.73 16.20 -7.20
N ILE A 202 -20.49 16.69 -6.21
CA ILE A 202 -21.94 16.53 -6.05
C ILE A 202 -22.66 17.74 -6.62
#